data_AF-W2SFJ0-F1
#
_entry.id   AF-W2SFJ0-F1
#
_cell.length_a   1.000
_cell.length_b   1.000
_cell.length_c   1.000
_cell.angle_alpha   90.00
_cell.angle_beta   90.00
_cell.angle_gamma   90.00
#
_symmetry.space_group_name_H-M   'P 1'
#
loop_
_entity.id
_entity.type
_entity.pdbx_description
1 polymer ?
#
loop_
_entity_poly.entity_id
_entity_poly.type
_entity_poly.pdbx_seq_one_letter_code
_entity_poly.pdbx_strand_id
1 'polypeptide(L)'
;DYVDYCAKGKVALIAGGGSGHEPYAAGYIGPGMLTAAVAGNVFASPPSRHVSAALNSTSTNGGSILFIINYTGDRLNFGLAAERYKTGGHDVRVVTIADDVAIDSALSTTGRRGLAAAVLVLKIAGAMAESGKYTIDQIETMSKKMNDNAGTMGVSLYPCSVPGQGKMFTMADEMMEVGLGIHGEPGCR
;
A
#
# COMPACT_ATOMS: atom_id res chain seq x y z
N ASP A 1 14.12 -19.65 -2.25
CA ASP A 1 14.92 -19.50 -1.01
C ASP A 1 15.15 -18.01 -0.79
N TYR A 2 14.78 -17.48 0.38
CA TYR A 2 14.95 -16.07 0.71
C TYR A 2 16.43 -15.68 0.86
N VAL A 3 17.30 -16.62 1.26
CA VAL A 3 18.74 -16.40 1.33
C VAL A 3 19.33 -16.15 -0.06
N ASP A 4 18.90 -16.92 -1.05
CA ASP A 4 19.28 -16.73 -2.46
C ASP A 4 18.72 -15.41 -3.04
N TYR A 5 17.52 -15.00 -2.62
CA TYR A 5 16.95 -13.69 -2.98
C TYR A 5 17.84 -12.53 -2.48
N CYS A 6 18.25 -12.58 -1.21
CA CYS A 6 19.17 -11.60 -0.63
C CYS A 6 20.55 -11.63 -1.31
N ALA A 7 21.10 -12.83 -1.56
CA ALA A 7 22.38 -13.01 -2.22
C ALA A 7 22.41 -12.43 -3.65
N LYS A 8 21.28 -12.48 -4.36
CA LYS A 8 21.11 -11.88 -5.69
C LYS A 8 20.95 -10.36 -5.68
N GLY A 9 20.85 -9.73 -4.50
CA GLY A 9 20.76 -8.28 -4.37
C GLY A 9 19.50 -7.68 -5.01
N LYS A 10 18.39 -8.42 -5.05
CA LYS A 10 17.12 -7.92 -5.60
C LYS A 10 16.52 -6.83 -4.69
N VAL A 11 15.81 -5.87 -5.29
CA VAL A 11 15.13 -4.80 -4.55
C VAL A 11 13.99 -5.38 -3.72
N ALA A 12 14.03 -5.18 -2.40
CA ALA A 12 12.97 -5.65 -1.51
C ALA A 12 11.72 -4.79 -1.63
N LEU A 13 10.55 -5.41 -1.81
CA LEU A 13 9.28 -4.70 -1.95
C LEU A 13 8.40 -5.01 -0.73
N ILE A 14 7.97 -3.96 -0.04
CA ILE A 14 7.18 -4.08 1.19
C ILE A 14 5.93 -3.24 1.03
N ALA A 15 4.78 -3.78 1.42
CA ALA A 15 3.53 -3.04 1.50
C ALA A 15 2.83 -3.32 2.84
N GLY A 16 1.75 -2.63 3.11
CA GLY A 16 0.98 -2.88 4.31
C GLY A 16 -0.01 -1.77 4.63
N GLY A 17 -0.68 -1.91 5.76
CA GLY A 17 -1.75 -1.02 6.18
C GLY A 17 -2.63 -1.69 7.23
N GLY A 18 -3.79 -1.11 7.49
CA GLY A 18 -4.81 -1.75 8.32
C GLY A 18 -5.31 -3.06 7.72
N SER A 19 -5.61 -4.03 8.58
CA SER A 19 -6.27 -5.30 8.19
C SER A 19 -7.72 -5.07 7.76
N GLY A 20 -8.36 -6.10 7.20
CA GLY A 20 -9.74 -6.04 6.70
C GLY A 20 -9.83 -5.84 5.18
N HIS A 21 -8.70 -5.90 4.49
CA HIS A 21 -8.59 -5.79 3.02
C HIS A 21 -8.02 -7.05 2.40
N GLU A 22 -8.09 -8.19 3.08
CA GLU A 22 -7.54 -9.45 2.61
C GLU A 22 -8.09 -9.76 1.20
N PRO A 23 -7.23 -10.13 0.23
CA PRO A 23 -5.86 -10.60 0.39
C PRO A 23 -4.77 -9.50 0.50
N TYR A 24 -5.10 -8.21 0.41
CA TYR A 24 -4.11 -7.15 0.57
C TYR A 24 -3.63 -7.02 2.03
N ALA A 25 -2.34 -6.88 2.33
CA ALA A 25 -1.19 -7.07 1.43
C ALA A 25 -0.59 -8.50 1.51
N ALA A 26 -0.90 -9.26 2.58
CA ALA A 26 -0.22 -10.51 2.91
C ALA A 26 -0.38 -11.60 1.84
N GLY A 27 -1.51 -11.66 1.16
CA GLY A 27 -1.75 -12.61 0.05
C GLY A 27 -0.93 -12.33 -1.21
N TYR A 28 -0.22 -11.19 -1.26
CA TYR A 28 0.66 -10.82 -2.37
C TYR A 28 2.15 -11.01 -2.05
N ILE A 29 2.49 -11.71 -0.96
CA ILE A 29 3.88 -12.09 -0.66
C ILE A 29 4.28 -13.29 -1.53
N GLY A 30 5.40 -13.17 -2.23
CA GLY A 30 5.96 -14.27 -3.01
C GLY A 30 6.79 -13.83 -4.22
N PRO A 31 7.40 -14.81 -4.93
CA PRO A 31 8.21 -14.53 -6.11
C PRO A 31 7.46 -13.69 -7.14
N GLY A 32 8.09 -12.59 -7.61
CA GLY A 32 7.45 -11.70 -8.57
C GLY A 32 6.36 -10.77 -8.00
N MET A 33 6.21 -10.68 -6.67
CA MET A 33 5.38 -9.70 -5.96
C MET A 33 6.10 -9.14 -4.72
N LEU A 34 5.47 -9.12 -3.54
CA LEU A 34 6.03 -8.54 -2.31
C LEU A 34 7.05 -9.48 -1.66
N THR A 35 8.08 -8.87 -1.08
CA THR A 35 9.03 -9.53 -0.17
C THR A 35 8.41 -9.71 1.22
N ALA A 36 7.66 -8.70 1.71
CA ALA A 36 6.95 -8.76 2.98
C ALA A 36 5.70 -7.86 2.99
N ALA A 37 4.79 -8.15 3.92
CA ALA A 37 3.66 -7.28 4.22
C ALA A 37 3.62 -6.95 5.72
N VAL A 38 3.18 -5.73 6.06
CA VAL A 38 3.01 -5.28 7.45
C VAL A 38 1.54 -5.04 7.73
N ALA A 39 0.95 -5.88 8.59
CA ALA A 39 -0.46 -5.76 8.97
C ALA A 39 -0.62 -4.97 10.28
N GLY A 40 -1.52 -3.99 10.27
CA GLY A 40 -2.02 -3.31 11.46
C GLY A 40 -3.28 -3.96 12.02
N ASN A 41 -4.00 -3.26 12.89
CA ASN A 41 -5.33 -3.69 13.30
C ASN A 41 -6.34 -3.44 12.17
N VAL A 42 -7.56 -3.95 12.31
CA VAL A 42 -8.65 -3.72 11.32
C VAL A 42 -8.83 -2.21 11.10
N PHE A 43 -8.64 -1.77 9.85
CA PHE A 43 -8.72 -0.38 9.40
C PHE A 43 -7.80 0.62 10.13
N ALA A 44 -6.73 0.13 10.77
CA ALA A 44 -5.76 0.98 11.46
C ALA A 44 -4.33 0.63 11.04
N SER A 45 -3.62 1.63 10.54
CA SER A 45 -2.23 1.53 10.09
C SER A 45 -1.31 0.88 11.14
N PRO A 46 -0.37 -0.01 10.75
CA PRO A 46 0.58 -0.60 11.67
C PRO A 46 1.51 0.46 12.27
N PRO A 47 1.91 0.32 13.54
CA PRO A 47 2.92 1.19 14.15
C PRO A 47 4.24 1.19 13.35
N SER A 48 4.88 2.37 13.22
CA SER A 48 6.17 2.53 12.51
C SER A 48 7.25 1.51 12.91
N ARG A 49 7.30 1.08 14.18
CA ARG A 49 8.24 0.04 14.65
C ARG A 49 8.06 -1.31 13.95
N HIS A 50 6.83 -1.68 13.57
CA HIS A 50 6.56 -2.93 12.84
C HIS A 50 7.07 -2.80 11.39
N VAL A 51 6.92 -1.62 10.78
CA VAL A 51 7.48 -1.31 9.45
C VAL A 51 9.01 -1.33 9.49
N SER A 52 9.64 -0.76 10.52
CA SER A 52 11.10 -0.84 10.71
C SER A 52 11.58 -2.29 10.88
N ALA A 53 10.83 -3.12 11.61
CA ALA A 53 11.17 -4.54 11.76
C ALA A 53 11.13 -5.28 10.41
N ALA A 54 10.13 -5.00 9.57
CA ALA A 54 10.06 -5.55 8.22
C ALA A 54 11.26 -5.11 7.37
N LEU A 55 11.55 -3.81 7.28
CA LEU A 55 12.70 -3.27 6.54
C LEU A 55 14.02 -3.92 6.96
N ASN A 56 14.26 -4.04 8.26
CA ASN A 56 15.48 -4.66 8.79
C ASN A 56 15.55 -6.16 8.45
N SER A 57 14.42 -6.86 8.49
CA SER A 57 14.35 -8.30 8.18
C SER A 57 14.47 -8.57 6.68
N THR A 58 14.10 -7.59 5.85
CA THR A 58 14.11 -7.67 4.37
C THR A 58 15.28 -6.96 3.70
N SER A 59 16.33 -6.62 4.44
CA SER A 59 17.44 -5.82 3.91
C SER A 59 18.24 -6.58 2.85
N THR A 60 18.48 -5.93 1.72
CA THR A 60 19.32 -6.43 0.63
C THR A 60 20.23 -5.31 0.10
N ASN A 61 21.26 -5.68 -0.66
CA ASN A 61 22.12 -4.70 -1.35
C ASN A 61 21.41 -3.94 -2.49
N GLY A 62 20.19 -4.35 -2.88
CA GLY A 62 19.39 -3.69 -3.91
C GLY A 62 18.54 -2.53 -3.38
N GLY A 63 18.51 -2.31 -2.05
CA GLY A 63 17.63 -1.33 -1.41
C GLY A 63 16.19 -1.85 -1.24
N SER A 64 15.31 -0.98 -0.75
CA SER A 64 13.91 -1.32 -0.44
C SER A 64 12.91 -0.29 -0.95
N ILE A 65 11.73 -0.73 -1.38
CA ILE A 65 10.61 0.16 -1.70
C ILE A 65 9.43 -0.15 -0.77
N LEU A 66 8.97 0.87 -0.07
CA LEU A 66 7.70 0.86 0.66
C LEU A 66 6.58 1.33 -0.26
N PHE A 67 5.62 0.46 -0.55
CA PHE A 67 4.36 0.83 -1.19
C PHE A 67 3.32 1.13 -0.13
N ILE A 68 2.77 2.35 -0.17
CA ILE A 68 1.77 2.82 0.78
C ILE A 68 0.50 3.22 0.04
N ILE A 69 -0.66 2.81 0.56
CA ILE A 69 -1.94 3.40 0.16
C ILE A 69 -2.06 4.80 0.75
N ASN A 70 -2.63 5.76 0.01
CA ASN A 70 -2.66 7.16 0.42
C ASN A 70 -3.70 7.45 1.53
N TYR A 71 -3.41 6.99 2.74
CA TYR A 71 -4.12 7.31 3.98
C TYR A 71 -3.16 7.92 4.99
N THR A 72 -3.65 8.86 5.81
CA THR A 72 -2.82 9.63 6.75
C THR A 72 -1.99 8.74 7.67
N GLY A 73 -2.62 7.72 8.26
CA GLY A 73 -1.94 6.79 9.17
C GLY A 73 -0.77 6.06 8.51
N ASP A 74 -0.98 5.55 7.30
CA ASP A 74 0.04 4.82 6.55
C ASP A 74 1.19 5.73 6.12
N ARG A 75 0.89 6.94 5.63
CA ARG A 75 1.93 7.93 5.30
C ARG A 75 2.81 8.27 6.50
N LEU A 76 2.21 8.53 7.66
CA LEU A 76 2.95 8.90 8.86
C LEU A 76 3.78 7.73 9.38
N ASN A 77 3.19 6.54 9.52
CA ASN A 77 3.88 5.39 10.10
C ASN A 77 4.99 4.84 9.20
N PHE A 78 4.71 4.64 7.90
CA PHE A 78 5.71 4.14 6.95
C PHE A 78 6.74 5.21 6.61
N GLY A 79 6.34 6.48 6.49
CA GLY A 79 7.26 7.59 6.28
C GLY A 79 8.27 7.72 7.42
N LEU A 80 7.81 7.67 8.67
CA LEU A 80 8.71 7.69 9.84
C LEU A 80 9.66 6.50 9.87
N ALA A 81 9.19 5.31 9.51
CA ALA A 81 10.03 4.12 9.42
C ALA A 81 11.10 4.25 8.31
N ALA A 82 10.71 4.78 7.14
CA ALA A 82 11.62 5.02 6.02
C ALA A 82 12.72 6.03 6.38
N GLU A 83 12.37 7.17 7.00
CA GLU A 83 13.34 8.20 7.39
C GLU A 83 14.34 7.68 8.43
N ARG A 84 13.89 6.85 9.38
CA ARG A 84 14.79 6.18 10.32
C ARG A 84 15.74 5.20 9.61
N TYR A 85 15.22 4.42 8.66
CA TYR A 85 16.01 3.46 7.91
C TYR A 85 17.07 4.13 7.01
N LYS A 86 16.72 5.25 6.35
CA LYS A 86 17.66 6.09 5.60
C LYS A 86 18.75 6.68 6.48
N THR A 87 18.39 7.17 7.67
CA THR A 87 19.36 7.71 8.64
C THR A 87 20.38 6.65 9.09
N GLY A 88 19.99 5.37 9.07
CA GLY A 88 20.88 4.22 9.28
C GLY A 88 21.81 3.89 8.10
N GLY A 89 21.75 4.65 7.01
CA GLY A 89 22.59 4.46 5.82
C GLY A 89 22.02 3.50 4.77
N HIS A 90 20.75 3.11 4.89
CA HIS A 90 20.11 2.20 3.94
C HIS A 90 19.36 2.94 2.83
N ASP A 91 19.34 2.36 1.63
CA ASP A 91 18.58 2.88 0.52
C ASP A 91 17.11 2.43 0.57
N VAL A 92 16.20 3.37 0.79
CA VAL A 92 14.76 3.12 0.77
C VAL A 92 13.99 4.21 0.04
N ARG A 93 13.03 3.79 -0.79
CA ARG A 93 12.05 4.65 -1.47
C ARG A 93 10.66 4.44 -0.91
N VAL A 94 9.81 5.45 -1.06
CA VAL A 94 8.39 5.38 -0.70
C VAL A 94 7.58 5.69 -1.95
N VAL A 95 6.71 4.77 -2.35
CA VAL A 95 5.76 4.95 -3.44
C VAL A 95 4.36 5.00 -2.85
N THR A 96 3.72 6.16 -2.95
CA THR A 96 2.34 6.37 -2.52
C THR A 96 1.39 6.07 -3.67
N ILE A 97 0.40 5.21 -3.43
CA ILE A 97 -0.65 4.86 -4.36
C ILE A 97 -1.90 5.69 -4.03
N ALA A 98 -2.39 6.44 -5.00
CA ALA A 98 -3.45 7.46 -4.87
C ALA A 98 -4.37 7.45 -6.11
N ASP A 99 -4.92 6.28 -6.43
CA ASP A 99 -5.66 5.99 -7.66
C ASP A 99 -7.18 6.25 -7.56
N ASP A 100 -7.73 6.58 -6.40
CA ASP A 100 -9.16 6.85 -6.27
C ASP A 100 -9.60 8.12 -7.01
N VAL A 101 -10.42 8.01 -8.05
CA VAL A 101 -10.95 9.16 -8.80
C VAL A 101 -12.26 9.72 -8.24
N ALA A 102 -12.84 9.11 -7.20
CA ALA A 102 -14.09 9.59 -6.63
C ALA A 102 -13.92 10.90 -5.83
N ILE A 103 -12.74 11.09 -5.23
CA ILE A 103 -12.45 12.23 -4.35
C ILE A 103 -11.45 13.15 -5.06
N ASP A 104 -11.90 14.35 -5.44
CA ASP A 104 -10.99 15.39 -5.89
C ASP A 104 -10.22 15.98 -4.68
N SER A 105 -9.03 16.49 -4.94
CA SER A 105 -8.17 17.26 -4.04
C SER A 105 -8.91 18.33 -3.20
N ALA A 106 -10.02 18.89 -3.70
CA ALA A 106 -10.85 19.84 -2.96
C ALA A 106 -11.60 19.22 -1.76
N LEU A 107 -11.84 17.91 -1.77
CA LEU A 107 -12.61 17.17 -0.76
C LEU A 107 -11.72 16.46 0.27
N SER A 108 -10.39 16.44 0.08
CA SER A 108 -9.45 15.72 0.95
C SER A 108 -8.19 16.51 1.23
N THR A 109 -7.84 16.64 2.51
CA THR A 109 -6.58 17.27 2.96
C THR A 109 -5.32 16.47 2.58
N THR A 110 -5.47 15.20 2.22
CA THR A 110 -4.35 14.29 1.88
C THR A 110 -4.28 13.89 0.41
N GLY A 111 -5.20 14.40 -0.42
CA GLY A 111 -5.36 14.04 -1.82
C GLY A 111 -6.21 12.78 -2.03
N ARG A 112 -6.13 12.20 -3.24
CA ARG A 112 -6.87 11.00 -3.65
C ARG A 112 -6.50 9.79 -2.79
N ARG A 113 -7.47 8.97 -2.38
CA ARG A 113 -7.22 7.73 -1.64
C ARG A 113 -6.48 6.70 -2.51
N GLY A 114 -5.80 5.75 -1.88
CA GLY A 114 -5.25 4.57 -2.56
C GLY A 114 -6.20 3.38 -2.46
N LEU A 115 -6.51 2.74 -3.59
CA LEU A 115 -7.43 1.61 -3.71
C LEU A 115 -6.81 0.47 -4.54
N ALA A 116 -7.58 -0.09 -5.48
CA ALA A 116 -7.29 -1.37 -6.13
C ALA A 116 -6.13 -1.31 -7.14
N ALA A 117 -5.75 -0.15 -7.67
CA ALA A 117 -4.58 -0.07 -8.56
C ALA A 117 -3.28 -0.48 -7.86
N ALA A 118 -3.26 -0.45 -6.52
CA ALA A 118 -2.16 -0.97 -5.72
C ALA A 118 -1.74 -2.38 -6.16
N VAL A 119 -2.70 -3.28 -6.41
CA VAL A 119 -2.40 -4.67 -6.80
C VAL A 119 -1.64 -4.72 -8.13
N LEU A 120 -2.02 -3.88 -9.10
CA LEU A 120 -1.37 -3.81 -10.41
C LEU A 120 0.04 -3.22 -10.31
N VAL A 121 0.20 -2.14 -9.54
CA VAL A 121 1.51 -1.53 -9.26
C VAL A 121 2.45 -2.55 -8.61
N LEU A 122 1.98 -3.26 -7.57
CA LEU A 122 2.74 -4.30 -6.90
C LEU A 122 3.13 -5.45 -7.84
N LYS A 123 2.25 -5.86 -8.76
CA LYS A 123 2.53 -6.95 -9.70
C LYS A 123 3.63 -6.59 -10.68
N ILE A 124 3.64 -5.36 -11.20
CA ILE A 124 4.65 -4.89 -12.16
C ILE A 124 5.97 -4.63 -11.44
N ALA A 125 5.95 -3.92 -10.31
CA ALA A 125 7.15 -3.70 -9.51
C ALA A 125 7.80 -5.03 -9.07
N GLY A 126 6.98 -5.98 -8.61
CA GLY A 126 7.43 -7.32 -8.25
C GLY A 126 8.08 -8.08 -9.40
N ALA A 127 7.51 -8.02 -10.60
CA ALA A 127 8.11 -8.64 -11.78
C ALA A 127 9.46 -8.00 -12.15
N MET A 128 9.56 -6.67 -12.05
CA MET A 128 10.81 -5.95 -12.29
C MET A 128 11.89 -6.34 -11.27
N ALA A 129 11.55 -6.31 -9.97
CA ALA A 129 12.45 -6.72 -8.90
C ALA A 129 12.90 -8.18 -9.05
N GLU A 130 11.97 -9.08 -9.35
CA GLU A 130 12.25 -10.52 -9.52
C GLU A 130 13.21 -10.79 -10.67
N SER A 131 13.16 -10.00 -11.74
CA SER A 131 14.06 -10.16 -12.90
C SER A 131 15.53 -9.88 -12.55
N GLY A 132 15.81 -9.10 -11.51
CA GLY A 132 17.15 -8.66 -11.12
C GLY A 132 17.83 -7.72 -12.12
N LYS A 133 17.13 -7.24 -13.15
CA LYS A 133 17.69 -6.39 -14.22
C LYS A 133 17.48 -4.90 -14.00
N TYR A 134 16.59 -4.53 -13.07
CA TYR A 134 16.18 -3.14 -12.86
C TYR A 134 16.71 -2.63 -11.53
N THR A 135 17.16 -1.37 -11.53
CA THR A 135 17.55 -0.67 -10.31
C THR A 135 16.32 -0.22 -9.51
N ILE A 136 16.53 0.10 -8.23
CA ILE A 136 15.49 0.68 -7.38
C ILE A 136 14.84 1.93 -8.00
N ASP A 137 15.65 2.81 -8.61
CA ASP A 137 15.15 4.05 -9.24
C ASP A 137 14.27 3.76 -10.47
N GLN A 138 14.59 2.75 -11.26
CA GLN A 138 13.77 2.33 -12.40
C GLN A 138 12.43 1.73 -11.96
N ILE A 139 12.44 0.94 -10.88
CA ILE A 139 11.21 0.36 -10.30
C ILE A 139 10.34 1.45 -9.70
N GLU A 140 10.93 2.39 -8.95
CA GLU A 140 10.22 3.54 -8.38
C GLU A 140 9.59 4.40 -9.49
N THR A 141 10.36 4.73 -10.54
CA THR A 141 9.89 5.55 -11.67
C THR A 141 8.72 4.88 -12.38
N MET A 142 8.81 3.59 -12.67
CA MET A 142 7.72 2.85 -13.29
C MET A 142 6.49 2.81 -12.38
N SER A 143 6.67 2.56 -11.08
CA SER A 143 5.57 2.48 -10.12
C SER A 143 4.83 3.81 -9.99
N LYS A 144 5.56 4.94 -9.93
CA LYS A 144 4.99 6.28 -9.94
C LYS A 144 4.24 6.57 -11.23
N LYS A 145 4.85 6.26 -12.39
CA LYS A 145 4.20 6.42 -13.70
C LYS A 145 2.89 5.64 -13.78
N MET A 146 2.85 4.41 -13.29
CA MET A 146 1.62 3.62 -13.25
C MET A 146 0.56 4.26 -12.36
N ASN A 147 0.95 4.70 -11.16
CA ASN A 147 0.04 5.38 -10.24
C ASN A 147 -0.57 6.65 -10.86
N ASP A 148 0.26 7.47 -11.53
CA ASP A 148 -0.19 8.71 -12.18
C ASP A 148 -1.15 8.47 -13.34
N ASN A 149 -1.12 7.27 -13.93
CA ASN A 149 -1.99 6.85 -15.04
C ASN A 149 -3.11 5.90 -14.58
N ALA A 150 -3.27 5.70 -13.28
CA ALA A 150 -4.31 4.84 -12.72
C ALA A 150 -5.51 5.65 -12.22
N GLY A 151 -6.70 5.10 -12.46
CA GLY A 151 -7.95 5.59 -11.92
C GLY A 151 -8.81 4.42 -11.48
N THR A 152 -9.29 4.44 -10.24
CA THR A 152 -10.25 3.49 -9.70
C THR A 152 -11.40 4.24 -9.05
N MET A 153 -12.60 3.66 -9.16
CA MET A 153 -13.80 4.19 -8.53
C MET A 153 -14.62 3.01 -8.01
N GLY A 154 -14.97 3.06 -6.74
CA GLY A 154 -15.82 2.05 -6.10
C GLY A 154 -17.30 2.46 -6.13
N VAL A 155 -18.18 1.48 -5.95
CA VAL A 155 -19.58 1.69 -5.56
C VAL A 155 -19.91 0.69 -4.47
N SER A 156 -20.68 1.11 -3.47
CA SER A 156 -21.11 0.24 -2.39
C SER A 156 -22.63 0.17 -2.31
N LEU A 157 -23.14 -1.06 -2.21
CA LEU A 157 -24.56 -1.33 -1.97
C LEU A 157 -24.86 -1.49 -0.48
N TYR A 158 -23.83 -1.71 0.36
CA TYR A 158 -23.98 -1.90 1.79
C TYR A 158 -22.76 -1.39 2.57
N PRO A 159 -22.95 -0.80 3.76
CA PRO A 159 -21.87 -0.47 4.67
C PRO A 159 -21.18 -1.76 5.16
N CYS A 160 -19.86 -1.73 5.28
CA CYS A 160 -19.15 -2.83 5.94
C CYS A 160 -19.35 -2.75 7.47
N SER A 161 -18.93 -3.80 8.17
CA SER A 161 -19.00 -3.90 9.63
C SER A 161 -17.64 -4.26 10.18
N VAL A 162 -17.16 -3.48 11.16
CA VAL A 162 -15.96 -3.85 11.91
C VAL A 162 -16.36 -4.92 12.94
N PRO A 163 -15.57 -6.00 13.13
CA PRO A 163 -15.89 -7.04 14.10
C PRO A 163 -16.26 -6.47 15.48
N GLY A 164 -17.47 -6.79 15.94
CA GLY A 164 -18.00 -6.34 17.23
C GLY A 164 -18.64 -4.94 17.26
N GLN A 165 -18.66 -4.19 16.14
CA GLN A 165 -19.17 -2.80 16.08
C GLN A 165 -20.48 -2.64 15.27
N GLY A 166 -20.93 -3.69 14.57
CA GLY A 166 -22.08 -3.60 13.66
C GLY A 166 -21.76 -2.81 12.38
N LYS A 167 -22.80 -2.40 11.63
CA LYS A 167 -22.65 -1.61 10.40
C LYS A 167 -22.07 -0.23 10.72
N MET A 168 -21.11 0.24 9.94
CA MET A 168 -20.45 1.54 10.20
C MET A 168 -21.33 2.76 9.93
N PHE A 169 -22.31 2.63 9.04
CA PHE A 169 -23.33 3.64 8.76
C PHE A 169 -24.61 2.97 8.28
N THR A 170 -25.68 3.75 8.06
CA THR A 170 -26.96 3.26 7.52
C THR A 170 -27.18 3.81 6.12
N MET A 171 -27.71 2.98 5.23
CA MET A 171 -28.10 3.35 3.87
C MET A 171 -29.48 2.76 3.58
N ALA A 172 -30.30 3.48 2.82
CA ALA A 172 -31.61 2.97 2.39
C ALA A 172 -31.43 1.82 1.39
N ASP A 173 -32.34 0.86 1.39
CA ASP A 173 -32.21 -0.39 0.61
C ASP A 173 -32.15 -0.16 -0.92
N GLU A 174 -32.67 0.96 -1.41
CA GLU A 174 -32.69 1.33 -2.83
C GLU A 174 -31.58 2.34 -3.21
N MET A 175 -30.65 2.64 -2.29
CA MET A 175 -29.55 3.57 -2.51
C MET A 175 -28.21 2.82 -2.66
N MET A 176 -27.25 3.48 -3.30
CA MET A 176 -25.86 3.06 -3.37
C MET A 176 -24.97 4.27 -3.09
N GLU A 177 -23.82 4.02 -2.49
CA GLU A 177 -22.79 5.05 -2.30
C GLU A 177 -21.76 4.93 -3.43
N VAL A 178 -21.63 5.96 -4.24
CA VAL A 178 -20.62 6.08 -5.29
C VAL A 178 -19.35 6.66 -4.69
N GLY A 179 -18.25 5.93 -4.85
CA GLY A 179 -16.96 6.36 -4.37
C GLY A 179 -16.73 6.13 -2.89
N LEU A 180 -17.44 5.20 -2.24
CA LEU A 180 -17.14 4.85 -0.84
C LEU A 180 -15.68 4.41 -0.70
N GLY A 181 -15.00 4.90 0.35
CA GLY A 181 -13.65 4.47 0.69
C GLY A 181 -13.59 3.04 1.22
N ILE A 182 -12.41 2.43 1.22
CA ILE A 182 -12.25 1.03 1.65
C ILE A 182 -12.42 0.84 3.16
N HIS A 183 -12.33 1.90 3.96
CA HIS A 183 -12.67 1.88 5.39
C HIS A 183 -14.05 2.49 5.66
N GLY A 184 -14.88 2.62 4.61
CA GLY A 184 -16.20 3.24 4.63
C GLY A 184 -16.21 4.73 4.89
N GLU A 185 -15.12 5.42 4.52
CA GLU A 185 -15.13 6.87 4.39
C GLU A 185 -16.18 7.27 3.33
N PRO A 186 -16.92 8.38 3.55
CA PRO A 186 -17.95 8.84 2.62
C PRO A 186 -17.46 8.90 1.18
N GLY A 187 -18.37 8.60 0.27
CA GLY A 187 -18.16 8.75 -1.15
C GLY A 187 -18.40 10.17 -1.64
N CYS A 188 -18.50 10.30 -2.96
CA CYS A 188 -18.83 11.57 -3.59
C CYS A 188 -20.33 11.75 -3.84
N ARG A 189 -21.10 10.66 -3.80
CA ARG A 189 -22.55 10.68 -4.02
C ARG A 189 -23.28 9.48 -3.46
#